data_AF-A0A7C1ITW5-F1
#
_entry.id   AF-A0A7C1ITW5-F1
#
_cell.length_a   1.000
_cell.length_b   1.000
_cell.length_c   1.000
_cell.angle_alpha   90.00
_cell.angle_beta   90.00
_cell.angle_gamma   90.00
#
_symmetry.space_group_name_H-M   'P 1'
#
loop_
_entity.id
_entity.type
_entity.pdbx_description
1 polymer ?
#
loop_
_entity_poly.entity_id
_entity_poly.type
_entity_poly.pdbx_seq_one_letter_code
_entity_poly.pdbx_strand_id
1 'polypeptide(L)'
;MSTSRLEVAKQLIQEKKYDAARSLLLNMPESETARKWLARLDEIAPASSDTSTQLARARQLLQEKRYSEARTVLEQIDHPTADKWLERLNEIDDPFKAIPESSHRTAISNEVPVRYLNDNGHIARHLIKGEQIVFKTKHHWAVLVIGIIRGIIYGAFMGFLFGLLIPSTSSASAAPAFAVMCASFMGLIIFVVGLTVFLTSEYAVTTKRVVAKTGFIIPRTFELNLNHVESCSANTSLIGLILGFKDLSLAGSGGTRKTFRSIANAEAFRNHVIERMSVR
;
A
#
# COMPACT_ATOMS: atom_id res chain seq x y z
N MET A 1 5.23 -18.31 51.13
CA MET A 1 3.83 -18.52 51.53
C MET A 1 3.03 -18.78 50.26
N SER A 2 2.47 -19.99 50.07
CA SER A 2 1.61 -20.28 48.93
C SER A 2 0.24 -19.67 49.19
N THR A 3 -0.08 -18.55 48.56
CA THR A 3 -1.42 -17.97 48.59
C THR A 3 -2.42 -18.98 48.05
N SER A 4 -3.50 -19.21 48.79
CA SER A 4 -4.52 -20.18 48.38
C SER A 4 -5.23 -19.65 47.12
N ARG A 5 -5.48 -20.50 46.11
CA ARG A 5 -6.17 -20.07 44.87
C ARG A 5 -7.54 -19.45 45.14
N LEU A 6 -8.18 -19.79 46.25
CA LEU A 6 -9.43 -19.18 46.72
C LEU A 6 -9.24 -17.74 47.23
N GLU A 7 -8.10 -17.41 47.83
CA GLU A 7 -7.78 -16.05 48.25
C GLU A 7 -7.56 -15.13 47.05
N VAL A 8 -6.90 -15.63 46.01
CA VAL A 8 -6.74 -14.91 44.74
C VAL A 8 -8.09 -14.67 44.07
N ALA A 9 -8.98 -15.67 44.04
CA ALA A 9 -10.34 -15.50 43.54
C ALA A 9 -11.12 -14.45 44.35
N LYS A 10 -10.98 -14.45 45.69
CA LYS A 10 -11.61 -13.47 46.56
C LYS A 10 -11.14 -12.05 46.27
N GLN A 11 -9.84 -11.87 46.07
CA GLN A 11 -9.25 -10.57 45.73
C GLN A 11 -9.77 -10.05 44.38
N LEU A 12 -9.87 -10.92 43.38
CA LEU A 12 -10.42 -10.54 42.07
C LEU A 12 -11.89 -10.09 42.13
N ILE A 13 -12.69 -10.72 43.00
CA ILE A 13 -14.07 -10.30 43.24
C ILE A 13 -14.11 -8.92 43.91
N GLN A 14 -13.21 -8.64 44.86
CA GLN A 14 -13.11 -7.32 45.50
C GLN A 14 -12.66 -6.22 44.52
N GLU A 15 -11.78 -6.57 43.58
CA GLU A 15 -11.35 -5.69 42.49
C GLU A 15 -12.39 -5.56 41.35
N LYS A 16 -13.59 -6.11 41.51
CA LYS A 16 -14.68 -6.14 40.50
C LYS A 16 -14.31 -6.85 39.18
N LYS A 17 -13.31 -7.74 39.17
CA LYS A 17 -12.88 -8.52 38.01
C LYS A 17 -13.61 -9.87 37.95
N TYR A 18 -14.90 -9.81 37.66
CA TYR A 18 -15.82 -10.96 37.79
C TYR A 18 -15.51 -12.13 36.84
N ASP A 19 -15.11 -11.87 35.59
CA ASP A 19 -14.81 -12.94 34.62
C ASP A 19 -13.52 -13.70 34.94
N ALA A 20 -12.48 -12.98 35.40
CA ALA A 20 -11.25 -13.58 35.87
C ALA A 20 -11.50 -14.44 37.12
N ALA A 21 -12.31 -13.94 38.06
CA ALA A 21 -12.73 -14.71 39.23
C ALA A 21 -13.53 -15.96 38.81
N ARG A 22 -14.48 -15.85 37.87
CA ARG A 22 -15.26 -16.98 37.35
C ARG A 22 -14.37 -18.05 36.72
N SER A 23 -13.38 -17.65 35.91
CA SER A 23 -12.43 -18.59 35.27
C SER A 23 -11.61 -19.40 36.29
N LEU A 24 -11.18 -18.77 37.39
CA LEU A 24 -10.44 -19.45 38.45
C LEU A 24 -11.34 -20.38 39.27
N LEU A 25 -12.57 -19.96 39.55
CA LEU A 25 -13.56 -20.75 40.28
C LEU A 25 -14.00 -21.99 39.49
N LEU A 26 -14.13 -21.90 38.16
CA LEU A 26 -14.42 -23.03 37.27
C LEU A 26 -13.30 -24.09 37.28
N ASN A 27 -12.05 -23.67 37.45
CA ASN A 27 -10.89 -24.57 37.52
C ASN A 27 -10.75 -25.27 38.89
N MET A 28 -11.67 -25.04 39.83
CA MET A 28 -11.71 -25.67 41.16
C MET A 28 -13.06 -26.37 41.43
N PRO A 29 -13.47 -27.34 40.57
CA PRO A 29 -14.80 -27.94 40.65
C PRO A 29 -15.01 -28.79 41.91
N GLU A 30 -13.95 -29.21 42.59
CA GLU A 30 -14.02 -30.03 43.81
C GLU A 30 -14.28 -29.20 45.08
N SER A 31 -14.12 -27.87 45.04
CA SER A 31 -14.36 -27.01 46.19
C SER A 31 -15.82 -26.57 46.27
N GLU A 32 -16.51 -26.93 47.34
CA GLU A 32 -17.89 -26.49 47.60
C GLU A 32 -18.00 -24.96 47.71
N THR A 33 -16.98 -24.31 48.27
CA THR A 33 -16.91 -22.85 48.39
C THR A 33 -16.84 -22.18 47.03
N ALA A 34 -16.07 -22.74 46.08
CA ALA A 34 -15.95 -22.20 44.74
C ALA A 34 -17.30 -22.24 43.99
N ARG A 35 -18.06 -23.34 44.13
CA ARG A 35 -19.40 -23.47 43.54
C ARG A 35 -20.39 -22.46 44.12
N LYS A 36 -20.41 -22.26 45.45
CA LYS A 36 -21.27 -21.26 46.09
C LYS A 36 -20.94 -19.84 45.65
N TRP A 37 -19.66 -19.52 45.51
CA TRP A 37 -19.23 -18.21 45.03
C TRP A 37 -19.59 -18.00 43.56
N LEU A 38 -19.46 -19.03 42.73
CA LEU A 38 -19.82 -18.97 41.31
C LEU A 38 -21.34 -18.75 41.13
N ALA A 39 -22.17 -19.46 41.88
CA ALA A 39 -23.63 -19.26 41.87
C ALA A 39 -24.02 -17.83 42.30
N ARG A 40 -23.36 -17.29 43.34
CA ARG A 40 -23.61 -15.92 43.81
C ARG A 40 -23.08 -14.87 42.85
N LEU A 41 -22.00 -15.17 42.13
CA LEU A 41 -21.40 -14.31 41.11
C LEU A 41 -22.26 -14.29 39.84
N ASP A 42 -22.92 -15.41 39.49
CA ASP A 42 -23.94 -15.47 38.43
C ASP A 42 -25.21 -14.67 38.76
N GLU A 43 -25.56 -14.53 40.05
CA GLU A 43 -26.69 -13.70 40.51
C GLU A 43 -26.37 -12.19 40.52
N ILE A 44 -25.13 -11.83 40.89
CA ILE A 44 -24.68 -10.42 40.97
C ILE A 44 -24.23 -9.89 39.60
N ALA A 45 -23.66 -10.75 38.76
CA ALA A 45 -23.12 -10.43 37.44
C ALA A 45 -23.28 -11.64 36.51
N PRO A 46 -24.48 -11.88 35.92
CA PRO A 46 -24.73 -13.02 35.05
C PRO A 46 -23.70 -13.03 33.91
N ALA A 47 -23.18 -14.21 33.55
CA ALA A 47 -22.22 -14.36 32.46
C ALA A 47 -22.70 -13.57 31.24
N SER A 48 -21.91 -12.57 30.85
CA SER A 48 -22.29 -11.56 29.88
C SER A 48 -22.49 -12.19 28.50
N SER A 49 -23.71 -12.69 28.25
CA SER A 49 -24.16 -13.22 26.96
C SER A 49 -23.98 -12.18 25.86
N ASP A 50 -24.11 -10.91 26.21
CA ASP A 50 -23.90 -9.78 25.31
C ASP A 50 -22.41 -9.59 24.98
N THR A 51 -21.51 -9.56 25.97
CA THR A 51 -20.06 -9.41 25.74
C THR A 51 -19.47 -10.54 24.90
N SER A 52 -19.82 -11.79 25.20
CA SER A 52 -19.34 -12.94 24.42
C SER A 52 -19.86 -12.94 22.98
N THR A 53 -21.10 -12.52 22.76
CA THR A 53 -21.69 -12.38 21.42
C THR A 53 -21.07 -11.20 20.66
N GLN A 54 -20.82 -10.08 21.34
CA GLN A 54 -20.17 -8.90 20.77
C GLN A 54 -18.70 -9.18 20.41
N LEU A 55 -17.97 -9.97 21.23
CA LEU A 55 -16.62 -10.44 20.90
C LEU A 55 -16.61 -11.39 19.69
N ALA A 56 -17.60 -12.28 19.57
CA ALA A 56 -17.75 -13.13 18.39
C ALA A 56 -18.03 -12.32 17.12
N ARG A 57 -18.89 -11.29 17.22
CA ARG A 57 -19.18 -10.35 16.14
C ARG A 57 -17.94 -9.54 15.74
N ALA A 58 -17.18 -9.03 16.70
CA ALA A 58 -15.93 -8.33 16.44
C ALA A 58 -14.92 -9.23 15.74
N ARG A 59 -14.81 -10.50 16.15
CA ARG A 59 -13.95 -11.49 15.49
C ARG A 59 -14.32 -11.73 14.03
N GLN A 60 -15.61 -11.79 13.71
CA GLN A 60 -16.07 -11.94 12.33
C GLN A 60 -15.70 -10.71 11.47
N LEU A 61 -15.89 -9.50 11.98
CA LEU A 61 -15.52 -8.26 11.28
C LEU A 61 -14.02 -8.18 10.99
N LEU A 62 -13.17 -8.67 11.90
CA LEU A 62 -11.72 -8.79 11.69
C LEU A 62 -11.37 -9.76 10.55
N GLN A 63 -12.08 -10.88 10.42
CA GLN A 63 -11.88 -11.83 9.31
C GLN A 63 -12.28 -11.24 7.95
N GLU A 64 -13.31 -10.41 7.92
CA GLU A 64 -13.78 -9.67 6.73
C GLU A 64 -12.91 -8.45 6.38
N LYS A 65 -11.82 -8.20 7.13
CA LYS A 65 -10.93 -7.02 6.99
C LYS A 65 -11.63 -5.67 7.18
N ARG A 66 -12.76 -5.64 7.92
CA ARG A 66 -13.53 -4.43 8.25
C ARG A 66 -13.07 -3.84 9.58
N TYR A 67 -11.83 -3.35 9.61
CA TYR A 67 -11.13 -2.97 10.85
C TYR A 67 -11.77 -1.79 11.60
N SER A 68 -12.32 -0.80 10.89
CA SER A 68 -12.99 0.36 11.51
C SER A 68 -14.25 -0.05 12.29
N GLU A 69 -15.07 -0.93 11.72
CA GLU A 69 -16.29 -1.42 12.37
C GLU A 69 -15.99 -2.37 13.52
N ALA A 70 -14.97 -3.22 13.37
CA ALA A 70 -14.49 -4.08 14.45
C ALA A 70 -14.04 -3.25 15.66
N ARG A 71 -13.36 -2.12 15.42
CA ARG A 71 -12.90 -1.19 16.46
C ARG A 71 -14.05 -0.58 17.24
N THR A 72 -15.09 -0.07 16.56
CA THR A 72 -16.27 0.51 17.23
C THR A 72 -16.96 -0.50 18.14
N VAL A 73 -17.07 -1.76 17.71
CA VAL A 73 -17.65 -2.83 18.54
C VAL A 73 -16.73 -3.15 19.73
N LEU A 74 -15.42 -3.20 19.54
CA LEU A 74 -14.46 -3.51 20.60
C LEU A 74 -14.33 -2.38 21.64
N GLU A 75 -14.44 -1.11 21.24
CA GLU A 75 -14.41 0.05 22.15
C GLU A 75 -15.63 0.11 23.08
N GLN A 76 -16.73 -0.55 22.70
CA GLN A 76 -17.93 -0.65 23.53
C GLN A 76 -17.85 -1.78 24.57
N ILE A 77 -16.87 -2.67 24.45
CA ILE A 77 -16.72 -3.85 25.30
C ILE A 77 -15.59 -3.60 26.32
N ASP A 78 -15.96 -3.46 27.60
CA ASP A 78 -14.98 -3.38 28.70
C ASP A 78 -14.50 -4.79 29.09
N HIS A 79 -13.60 -5.36 28.28
CA HIS A 79 -13.07 -6.72 28.48
C HIS A 79 -11.57 -6.81 28.10
N PRO A 80 -10.74 -7.51 28.89
CA PRO A 80 -9.28 -7.57 28.66
C PRO A 80 -8.87 -8.18 27.32
N THR A 81 -9.72 -9.02 26.72
CA THR A 81 -9.50 -9.53 25.35
C THR A 81 -9.80 -8.48 24.29
N ALA A 82 -10.80 -7.62 24.51
CA ALA A 82 -11.11 -6.53 23.59
C ALA A 82 -9.98 -5.50 23.57
N ASP A 83 -9.42 -5.15 24.73
CA ASP A 83 -8.25 -4.27 24.84
C ASP A 83 -7.04 -4.79 24.08
N LYS A 84 -6.73 -6.10 24.23
CA LYS A 84 -5.63 -6.73 23.47
C LYS A 84 -5.87 -6.68 21.97
N TRP A 85 -7.12 -6.82 21.52
CA TRP A 85 -7.44 -6.77 20.09
C TRP A 85 -7.40 -5.33 19.57
N LEU A 86 -7.82 -4.34 20.38
CA LEU A 86 -7.64 -2.91 20.08
C LEU A 86 -6.16 -2.54 20.02
N GLU A 87 -5.32 -3.07 20.91
CA GLU A 87 -3.86 -2.87 20.86
C GLU A 87 -3.27 -3.43 19.56
N ARG A 88 -3.66 -4.64 19.16
CA ARG A 88 -3.25 -5.23 17.88
C ARG A 88 -3.78 -4.47 16.67
N LEU A 89 -5.01 -3.97 16.72
CA LEU A 89 -5.58 -3.12 15.68
C LEU A 89 -4.81 -1.80 15.58
N ASN A 90 -4.46 -1.19 16.72
CA ASN A 90 -3.61 -0.02 16.77
C ASN A 90 -2.21 -0.32 16.22
N GLU A 91 -1.64 -1.52 16.41
CA GLU A 91 -0.38 -1.91 15.75
C GLU A 91 -0.50 -2.03 14.22
N ILE A 92 -1.68 -2.41 13.71
CA ILE A 92 -1.94 -2.54 12.27
C ILE A 92 -2.22 -1.17 11.64
N ASP A 93 -2.95 -0.30 12.35
CA ASP A 93 -3.29 1.06 11.93
C ASP A 93 -2.16 2.08 12.23
N ASP A 94 -1.22 1.75 13.12
CA ASP A 94 -0.03 2.56 13.44
C ASP A 94 1.21 2.01 12.70
N PRO A 95 1.51 2.51 11.49
CA PRO A 95 2.68 2.09 10.74
C PRO A 95 4.03 2.47 11.37
N PHE A 96 4.08 3.03 12.59
CA PHE A 96 5.27 3.61 13.21
C PHE A 96 5.75 2.97 14.52
N LYS A 97 5.03 2.03 15.15
CA LYS A 97 5.44 1.48 16.46
C LYS A 97 6.64 0.50 16.42
N ALA A 98 7.14 0.12 15.25
CA ALA A 98 8.26 -0.82 15.10
C ALA A 98 9.68 -0.20 15.16
N ILE A 99 9.83 1.08 15.52
CA ILE A 99 11.13 1.75 15.55
C ILE A 99 11.58 1.93 17.01
N PRO A 100 12.72 1.35 17.45
CA PRO A 100 13.20 1.52 18.80
C PRO A 100 13.55 2.98 19.08
N GLU A 101 13.03 3.46 20.20
CA GLU A 101 13.10 4.81 20.75
C GLU A 101 14.52 5.16 21.24
N SER A 102 15.49 5.31 20.32
CA SER A 102 16.83 5.78 20.70
C SER A 102 17.54 6.58 19.61
N SER A 103 17.09 7.83 19.41
CA SER A 103 18.00 8.94 19.07
C SER A 103 17.28 10.28 19.17
N HIS A 104 17.41 10.88 20.36
CA HIS A 104 17.23 12.27 20.74
C HIS A 104 16.71 13.30 19.71
N ARG A 105 15.48 13.76 20.01
CA ARG A 105 14.94 15.13 20.02
C ARG A 105 15.95 16.29 19.95
N THR A 106 15.77 17.18 18.96
CA THR A 106 15.94 18.66 19.10
C THR A 106 14.90 19.40 18.25
N ALA A 107 13.98 20.06 18.97
CA ALA A 107 13.23 21.29 18.72
C ALA A 107 12.93 21.84 17.30
N ILE A 108 11.61 21.98 17.05
CA ILE A 108 10.85 23.07 16.39
C ILE A 108 10.97 23.23 14.86
N SER A 109 9.93 22.75 14.18
CA SER A 109 9.34 23.33 12.96
C SER A 109 8.01 22.61 12.72
N ASN A 110 6.95 23.34 12.33
CA ASN A 110 5.63 22.80 12.00
C ASN A 110 5.68 21.94 10.73
N GLU A 111 6.36 20.80 10.78
CA GLU A 111 6.45 19.87 9.66
C GLU A 111 5.29 18.88 9.73
N VAL A 112 4.45 18.92 8.69
CA VAL A 112 3.53 17.85 8.33
C VAL A 112 4.34 16.54 8.34
N PRO A 113 3.87 15.45 8.96
CA PRO A 113 4.67 14.23 9.11
C PRO A 113 4.92 13.59 7.73
N VAL A 114 6.10 13.86 7.17
CA VAL A 114 6.53 13.27 5.91
C VAL A 114 6.94 11.81 6.15
N ARG A 115 6.13 10.88 5.63
CA ARG A 115 6.30 9.43 5.81
C ARG A 115 7.49 8.91 4.98
N TYR A 116 8.65 8.77 5.59
CA TYR A 116 9.85 8.22 4.94
C TYR A 116 9.70 6.71 4.70
N LEU A 117 9.73 6.29 3.43
CA LEU A 117 9.58 4.88 3.05
C LEU A 117 10.92 4.14 3.17
N ASN A 118 10.96 3.08 3.96
CA ASN A 118 12.07 2.13 3.99
C ASN A 118 11.82 1.10 2.87
N ASP A 119 12.51 1.24 1.72
CA ASP A 119 12.08 0.54 0.50
C ASP A 119 13.24 -0.15 -0.25
N ASN A 120 13.06 -1.42 -0.65
CA ASN A 120 14.06 -2.26 -1.33
C ASN A 120 14.26 -1.95 -2.83
N GLY A 121 13.76 -0.79 -3.29
CA GLY A 121 13.78 -0.37 -4.70
C GLY A 121 15.18 -0.05 -5.23
N HIS A 122 15.34 -0.01 -6.56
CA HIS A 122 16.64 0.27 -7.17
C HIS A 122 17.16 1.67 -6.82
N ILE A 123 16.24 2.63 -6.63
CA ILE A 123 16.59 4.00 -6.24
C ILE A 123 17.16 4.06 -4.82
N ALA A 124 16.65 3.24 -3.89
CA ALA A 124 17.09 3.25 -2.49
C ALA A 124 18.55 2.82 -2.31
N ARG A 125 19.09 2.01 -3.24
CA ARG A 125 20.47 1.52 -3.19
C ARG A 125 21.51 2.57 -3.59
N HIS A 126 21.08 3.70 -4.17
CA HIS A 126 21.97 4.77 -4.64
C HIS A 126 21.70 6.12 -3.95
N LEU A 127 21.10 6.09 -2.76
CA LEU A 127 20.90 7.28 -1.93
C LEU A 127 22.23 7.79 -1.37
N ILE A 128 22.41 9.11 -1.38
CA ILE A 128 23.53 9.78 -0.72
C ILE A 128 23.36 9.60 0.81
N LYS A 129 24.46 9.59 1.56
CA LYS A 129 24.42 9.48 3.04
C LYS A 129 23.49 10.55 3.64
N GLY A 130 22.49 10.11 4.39
CA GLY A 130 21.44 10.95 4.99
C GLY A 130 20.32 11.42 4.05
N GLU A 131 20.27 10.93 2.81
CA GLU A 131 19.15 11.16 1.87
C GLU A 131 18.06 10.11 2.13
N GLN A 132 16.80 10.56 2.25
CA GLN A 132 15.66 9.67 2.50
C GLN A 132 14.61 9.83 1.39
N ILE A 133 13.90 8.75 1.07
CA ILE A 133 12.81 8.75 0.09
C ILE A 133 11.54 9.23 0.80
N VAL A 134 10.98 10.32 0.30
CA VAL A 134 9.75 10.95 0.79
C VAL A 134 8.54 10.30 0.14
N PHE A 135 8.59 10.11 -1.18
CA PHE A 135 7.50 9.52 -1.93
C PHE A 135 8.03 8.69 -3.07
N LYS A 136 7.43 7.52 -3.31
CA LYS A 136 7.77 6.66 -4.44
C LYS A 136 6.51 6.33 -5.22
N THR A 137 6.64 6.37 -6.54
CA THR A 137 5.60 5.89 -7.44
C THR A 137 6.16 5.08 -8.60
N LYS A 138 5.28 4.36 -9.26
CA LYS A 138 5.56 3.50 -10.41
C LYS A 138 4.87 4.03 -11.65
N HIS A 139 5.27 3.46 -12.78
CA HIS A 139 4.57 3.67 -14.04
C HIS A 139 3.15 3.09 -13.98
N HIS A 140 2.21 3.73 -14.65
CA HIS A 140 0.81 3.31 -14.66
C HIS A 140 0.60 2.13 -15.63
N TRP A 141 -0.27 1.18 -15.26
CA TRP A 141 -0.56 -0.03 -16.05
C TRP A 141 -1.18 0.28 -17.42
N ALA A 142 -1.77 1.48 -17.60
CA ALA A 142 -2.29 1.96 -18.87
C ALA A 142 -1.28 1.89 -20.03
N VAL A 143 0.03 1.94 -19.74
CA VAL A 143 1.06 1.75 -20.76
C VAL A 143 1.01 0.38 -21.41
N LEU A 144 0.62 -0.65 -20.66
CA LEU A 144 0.41 -2.00 -21.19
C LEU A 144 -0.78 -2.03 -22.16
N VAL A 145 -1.90 -1.41 -21.78
CA VAL A 145 -3.11 -1.33 -22.62
C VAL A 145 -2.82 -0.58 -23.92
N ILE A 146 -2.19 0.59 -23.80
CA ILE A 146 -1.79 1.40 -24.97
C ILE A 146 -0.81 0.61 -25.85
N GLY A 147 0.08 -0.18 -25.25
CA GLY A 147 0.99 -1.08 -25.98
C GLY A 147 0.24 -2.15 -26.77
N ILE A 148 -0.76 -2.80 -26.17
CA ILE A 148 -1.61 -3.80 -26.84
C ILE A 148 -2.37 -3.18 -28.01
N ILE A 149 -3.03 -2.03 -27.78
CA ILE A 149 -3.79 -1.32 -28.83
C ILE A 149 -2.87 -0.95 -29.99
N ARG A 150 -1.68 -0.41 -29.71
CA ARG A 150 -0.68 -0.10 -30.74
C ARG A 150 -0.26 -1.36 -31.48
N GLY A 151 0.00 -2.46 -30.76
CA GLY A 151 0.33 -3.75 -31.36
C GLY A 151 -0.74 -4.23 -32.34
N ILE A 152 -2.02 -4.13 -31.98
CA ILE A 152 -3.15 -4.48 -32.86
C ILE A 152 -3.18 -3.56 -34.09
N ILE A 153 -3.05 -2.25 -33.91
CA ILE A 153 -3.10 -1.28 -35.03
C ILE A 153 -1.94 -1.53 -36.01
N TYR A 154 -0.70 -1.59 -35.51
CA TYR A 154 0.46 -1.82 -36.37
C TYR A 154 0.45 -3.21 -36.98
N GLY A 155 -0.02 -4.22 -36.25
CA GLY A 155 -0.21 -5.57 -36.76
C GLY A 155 -1.25 -5.64 -37.88
N ALA A 156 -2.42 -5.05 -37.69
CA ALA A 156 -3.48 -4.99 -38.71
C ALA A 156 -3.02 -4.20 -39.95
N PHE A 157 -2.35 -3.06 -39.75
CA PHE A 157 -1.79 -2.28 -40.85
C PHE A 157 -0.74 -3.04 -41.65
N MET A 158 0.19 -3.73 -40.98
CA MET A 158 1.19 -4.58 -41.63
C MET A 158 0.58 -5.77 -42.35
N GLY A 159 -0.40 -6.45 -41.72
CA GLY A 159 -1.11 -7.57 -42.35
C GLY A 159 -1.85 -7.15 -43.62
N PHE A 160 -2.51 -5.97 -43.58
CA PHE A 160 -3.18 -5.39 -44.74
C PHE A 160 -2.19 -5.02 -45.86
N LEU A 161 -1.10 -4.32 -45.52
CA LEU A 161 -0.07 -3.93 -46.48
C LEU A 161 0.54 -5.15 -47.18
N PHE A 162 0.86 -6.19 -46.41
CA PHE A 162 1.46 -7.42 -46.93
C PHE A 162 0.47 -8.25 -47.76
N GLY A 163 -0.81 -8.25 -47.38
CA GLY A 163 -1.89 -8.84 -48.20
C GLY A 163 -2.10 -8.14 -49.54
N LEU A 164 -1.78 -6.85 -49.65
CA LEU A 164 -1.82 -6.09 -50.91
C LEU A 164 -0.60 -6.36 -51.80
N LEU A 165 0.57 -6.59 -51.19
CA LEU A 165 1.84 -6.75 -51.91
C LEU A 165 2.06 -8.16 -52.50
N ILE A 166 1.39 -9.19 -51.98
CA ILE A 166 1.52 -10.54 -52.52
C ILE A 166 0.44 -10.75 -53.59
N PRO A 167 0.82 -10.93 -54.87
CA PRO A 167 -0.13 -11.26 -55.93
C PRO A 167 -0.86 -12.56 -55.56
N SER A 168 -2.18 -12.56 -55.69
CA SER A 168 -3.05 -13.72 -55.46
C SER A 168 -2.83 -14.80 -56.53
N THR A 169 -1.65 -15.42 -56.56
CA THR A 169 -1.34 -16.53 -57.45
C THR A 169 -1.68 -17.84 -56.73
N SER A 170 -2.84 -18.40 -57.09
CA SER A 170 -3.43 -19.67 -56.65
C SER A 170 -4.10 -19.71 -55.25
N SER A 171 -5.14 -20.55 -55.17
CA SER A 171 -6.10 -20.73 -54.06
C SER A 171 -5.53 -21.33 -52.78
N ALA A 172 -4.21 -21.54 -52.71
CA ALA A 172 -3.50 -22.13 -51.58
C ALA A 172 -2.23 -21.34 -51.22
N SER A 173 -2.23 -20.03 -51.43
CA SER A 173 -1.06 -19.23 -51.04
C SER A 173 -0.95 -19.19 -49.51
N ALA A 174 0.22 -19.57 -48.97
CA ALA A 174 0.56 -19.42 -47.55
C ALA A 174 0.73 -17.95 -47.12
N ALA A 175 0.49 -17.02 -48.04
CA ALA A 175 0.65 -15.58 -47.92
C ALA A 175 -0.13 -14.92 -46.76
N PRO A 176 -1.44 -15.14 -46.58
CA PRO A 176 -2.18 -14.56 -45.45
C PRO A 176 -1.70 -15.11 -44.11
N ALA A 177 -1.33 -16.40 -44.03
CA ALA A 177 -0.80 -16.98 -42.80
C ALA A 177 0.54 -16.34 -42.41
N PHE A 178 1.43 -16.13 -43.37
CA PHE A 178 2.71 -15.44 -43.13
C PHE A 178 2.52 -13.96 -42.75
N ALA A 179 1.56 -13.27 -43.37
CA ALA A 179 1.20 -11.89 -43.03
C ALA A 179 0.75 -11.78 -41.56
N VAL A 180 -0.15 -12.67 -41.13
CA VAL A 180 -0.66 -12.73 -39.76
C VAL A 180 0.45 -13.08 -38.78
N MET A 181 1.34 -14.00 -39.13
CA MET A 181 2.49 -14.38 -38.31
C MET A 181 3.44 -13.19 -38.09
N CYS A 182 3.81 -12.47 -39.15
CA CYS A 182 4.67 -11.27 -39.07
C CYS A 182 4.01 -10.13 -38.29
N ALA A 183 2.71 -9.89 -38.52
CA ALA A 183 1.93 -8.91 -37.77
C ALA A 183 1.88 -9.24 -36.26
N SER A 184 1.66 -10.51 -35.93
CA SER A 184 1.63 -10.99 -34.55
C SER A 184 3.00 -10.86 -33.88
N PHE A 185 4.07 -11.20 -34.60
CA PHE A 185 5.43 -11.05 -34.10
C PHE A 185 5.79 -9.59 -33.82
N MET A 186 5.43 -8.67 -34.71
CA MET A 186 5.63 -7.23 -34.49
C MET A 186 4.81 -6.72 -33.30
N GLY A 187 3.55 -7.13 -33.18
CA GLY A 187 2.70 -6.79 -32.04
C GLY A 187 3.29 -7.28 -30.71
N LEU A 188 3.84 -8.49 -30.70
CA LEU A 188 4.52 -9.06 -29.54
C LEU A 188 5.75 -8.23 -29.14
N ILE A 189 6.58 -7.81 -30.11
CA ILE A 189 7.75 -6.95 -29.82
C ILE A 189 7.30 -5.65 -29.14
N ILE A 190 6.28 -4.98 -29.69
CA ILE A 190 5.76 -3.72 -29.13
C ILE A 190 5.24 -3.94 -27.71
N PHE A 191 4.52 -5.03 -27.48
CA PHE A 191 4.01 -5.39 -26.16
C PHE A 191 5.14 -5.63 -25.15
N VAL A 192 6.15 -6.42 -25.52
CA VAL A 192 7.32 -6.69 -24.67
C VAL A 192 8.07 -5.40 -24.34
N VAL A 193 8.25 -4.50 -25.30
CA VAL A 193 8.86 -3.19 -25.05
C VAL A 193 8.02 -2.39 -24.04
N GLY A 194 6.70 -2.33 -24.19
CA GLY A 194 5.80 -1.68 -23.23
C GLY A 194 5.88 -2.30 -21.82
N LEU A 195 5.92 -3.63 -21.75
CA LEU A 195 6.02 -4.38 -20.50
C LEU A 195 7.33 -4.12 -19.78
N THR A 196 8.44 -4.08 -20.51
CA THR A 196 9.74 -3.79 -19.90
C THR A 196 9.78 -2.37 -19.31
N VAL A 197 9.24 -1.37 -20.00
CA VAL A 197 9.13 0.00 -19.47
C VAL A 197 8.27 0.05 -18.21
N PHE A 198 7.15 -0.67 -18.19
CA PHE A 198 6.28 -0.74 -17.01
C PHE A 198 6.99 -1.36 -15.80
N LEU A 199 7.76 -2.42 -16.01
CA LEU A 199 8.45 -3.13 -14.94
C LEU A 199 9.69 -2.40 -14.41
N THR A 200 10.40 -1.64 -15.24
CA THR A 200 11.66 -1.00 -14.83
C THR A 200 11.57 0.46 -14.46
N SER A 201 10.43 1.12 -14.73
CA SER A 201 10.29 2.54 -14.47
C SER A 201 9.90 2.82 -13.02
N GLU A 202 10.79 3.51 -12.31
CA GLU A 202 10.59 3.92 -10.91
C GLU A 202 10.80 5.44 -10.78
N TYR A 203 9.94 6.09 -9.99
CA TYR A 203 10.00 7.53 -9.72
C TYR A 203 9.99 7.76 -8.22
N ALA A 204 10.88 8.62 -7.73
CA ALA A 204 10.97 8.95 -6.32
C ALA A 204 11.24 10.44 -6.10
N VAL A 205 10.59 10.98 -5.08
CA VAL A 205 10.92 12.27 -4.48
C VAL A 205 11.72 11.96 -3.22
N THR A 206 12.90 12.56 -3.09
CA THR A 206 13.75 12.41 -1.90
C THR A 206 13.80 13.72 -1.12
N THR A 207 14.57 13.78 -0.04
CA THR A 207 14.83 15.02 0.70
C THR A 207 15.70 16.02 -0.06
N LYS A 208 16.50 15.59 -1.03
CA LYS A 208 17.49 16.44 -1.73
C LYS A 208 17.17 16.66 -3.21
N ARG A 209 16.61 15.65 -3.88
CA ARG A 209 16.40 15.64 -5.33
C ARG A 209 15.20 14.81 -5.74
N VAL A 210 14.73 15.07 -6.95
CA VAL A 210 13.77 14.22 -7.66
C VAL A 210 14.54 13.24 -8.53
N VAL A 211 14.24 11.94 -8.41
CA VAL A 211 14.89 10.86 -9.16
C VAL A 211 13.85 10.12 -9.99
N ALA A 212 14.12 9.96 -11.28
CA ALA A 212 13.28 9.22 -12.21
C ALA A 212 14.15 8.27 -13.04
N LYS A 213 13.91 6.96 -12.90
CA LYS A 213 14.60 5.91 -13.66
C LYS A 213 13.62 5.30 -14.65
N THR A 214 14.00 5.25 -15.92
CA THR A 214 13.18 4.66 -16.99
C THR A 214 14.04 3.83 -17.95
N GLY A 215 13.45 2.83 -18.61
CA GLY A 215 14.13 1.98 -19.60
C GLY A 215 14.65 0.65 -19.05
N PHE A 216 14.85 -0.32 -19.94
CA PHE A 216 15.25 -1.70 -19.62
C PHE A 216 16.68 -2.01 -20.08
N ILE A 217 16.94 -1.86 -21.39
CA ILE A 217 18.26 -2.17 -22.00
C ILE A 217 19.28 -1.07 -21.69
N ILE A 218 18.87 0.19 -21.84
CA ILE A 218 19.70 1.36 -21.53
C ILE A 218 18.93 2.15 -20.47
N PRO A 219 19.22 1.94 -19.17
CA PRO A 219 18.55 2.68 -18.11
C PRO A 219 18.90 4.16 -18.23
N ARG A 220 17.87 5.00 -18.32
CA ARG A 220 17.98 6.45 -18.28
C ARG A 220 17.56 6.91 -16.89
N THR A 221 18.52 7.42 -16.14
CA THR A 221 18.28 8.07 -14.86
C THR A 221 18.26 9.57 -15.07
N PHE A 222 17.19 10.21 -14.62
CA PHE A 222 17.08 11.65 -14.55
C PHE A 222 17.06 12.04 -13.08
N GLU A 223 17.96 12.94 -12.71
CA GLU A 223 18.07 13.48 -11.37
C GLU A 223 18.03 15.00 -11.45
N LEU A 224 17.20 15.62 -10.63
CA LEU A 224 17.13 17.08 -10.53
C LEU A 224 17.06 17.47 -9.06
N ASN A 225 17.99 18.31 -8.62
CA ASN A 225 18.00 18.82 -7.25
C ASN A 225 16.71 19.60 -6.99
N LEU A 226 16.08 19.39 -5.83
CA LEU A 226 14.85 20.09 -5.44
C LEU A 226 15.03 21.62 -5.46
N ASN A 227 16.23 22.10 -5.12
CA ASN A 227 16.57 23.53 -5.14
C ASN A 227 16.56 24.13 -6.55
N HIS A 228 16.71 23.28 -7.57
CA HIS A 228 16.71 23.67 -8.98
C HIS A 228 15.38 23.34 -9.65
N VAL A 229 14.38 22.81 -8.94
CA VAL A 229 13.03 22.63 -9.51
C VAL A 229 12.33 23.98 -9.47
N GLU A 230 11.91 24.49 -10.63
CA GLU A 230 11.16 25.74 -10.73
C GLU A 230 9.65 25.49 -10.72
N SER A 231 9.21 24.41 -11.37
CA SER A 231 7.80 24.03 -11.37
C SER A 231 7.60 22.54 -11.59
N CYS A 232 6.51 22.03 -11.01
CA CYS A 232 6.01 20.67 -11.21
C CYS A 232 4.51 20.73 -11.53
N SER A 233 4.15 20.27 -12.73
CA SER A 233 2.78 20.24 -13.22
C SER A 233 2.35 18.83 -13.56
N ALA A 234 1.14 18.46 -13.14
CA ALA A 234 0.51 17.18 -13.45
C ALA A 234 -0.62 17.42 -14.45
N ASN A 235 -0.42 16.99 -15.70
CA ASN A 235 -1.36 17.19 -16.79
C ASN A 235 -2.15 15.91 -17.04
N THR A 236 -3.47 16.02 -17.10
CA THR A 236 -4.35 14.89 -17.43
C THR A 236 -4.72 14.98 -18.90
N SER A 237 -4.52 13.91 -19.66
CA SER A 237 -5.03 13.80 -21.04
C SER A 237 -6.44 13.22 -21.04
N LEU A 238 -7.19 13.35 -22.14
CA LEU A 238 -8.52 12.70 -22.27
C LEU A 238 -8.46 11.19 -21.98
N ILE A 239 -7.43 10.54 -22.52
CA ILE A 239 -7.18 9.11 -22.30
C ILE A 239 -6.75 8.84 -20.85
N GLY A 240 -5.96 9.74 -20.26
CA GLY A 240 -5.56 9.68 -18.86
C GLY A 240 -6.72 9.89 -17.88
N LEU A 241 -7.75 10.65 -18.26
CA LEU A 241 -8.96 10.84 -17.47
C LEU A 241 -9.75 9.53 -17.36
N ILE A 242 -9.91 8.82 -18.49
CA ILE A 242 -10.62 7.53 -18.54
C ILE A 242 -9.83 6.44 -17.79
N LEU A 243 -8.50 6.41 -17.98
CA LEU A 243 -7.65 5.35 -17.45
C LEU A 243 -7.05 5.67 -16.07
N GLY A 244 -7.26 6.87 -15.52
CA GLY A 244 -6.78 7.26 -14.18
C GLY A 244 -5.29 7.58 -14.08
N PHE A 245 -4.62 8.03 -15.15
CA PHE A 245 -3.21 8.43 -15.12
C PHE A 245 -3.00 9.89 -15.52
N LYS A 246 -1.89 10.48 -15.07
CA LYS A 246 -1.47 11.82 -15.47
C LYS A 246 -0.02 11.81 -15.94
N ASP A 247 0.33 12.81 -16.73
CA ASP A 247 1.69 13.08 -17.18
C ASP A 247 2.32 14.15 -16.28
N LEU A 248 3.54 13.93 -15.81
CA LEU A 248 4.28 14.89 -14.99
C LEU A 248 5.26 15.67 -15.85
N SER A 249 5.16 16.99 -15.83
CA SER A 249 6.14 17.91 -16.40
C SER A 249 6.92 18.58 -15.27
N LEU A 250 8.24 18.37 -15.26
CA LEU A 250 9.19 19.05 -14.39
C LEU A 250 9.96 20.08 -15.20
N ALA A 251 10.02 21.30 -14.69
CA ALA A 251 10.93 22.34 -15.17
C ALA A 251 11.94 22.65 -14.08
N GLY A 252 13.21 22.71 -14.47
CA GLY A 252 14.31 23.08 -13.59
C GLY A 252 15.05 24.31 -14.10
N SER A 253 15.79 24.93 -13.18
CA SER A 253 16.57 26.13 -13.42
C SER A 253 17.56 25.94 -14.55
N GLY A 254 17.63 26.92 -15.45
CA GLY A 254 18.48 26.86 -16.65
C GLY A 254 17.82 26.16 -17.84
N GLY A 255 16.48 26.13 -17.91
CA GLY A 255 15.74 25.67 -19.08
C GLY A 255 15.59 24.14 -19.21
N THR A 256 15.95 23.38 -18.19
CA THR A 256 15.80 21.92 -18.20
C THR A 256 14.32 21.57 -18.08
N ARG A 257 13.72 20.96 -19.11
CA ARG A 257 12.33 20.50 -19.06
C ARG A 257 12.23 19.01 -19.36
N LYS A 258 11.64 18.24 -18.44
CA LYS A 258 11.42 16.80 -18.60
C LYS A 258 9.96 16.45 -18.37
N THR A 259 9.36 15.74 -19.32
CA THR A 259 8.00 15.21 -19.17
C THR A 259 8.06 13.70 -19.07
N PHE A 260 7.43 13.17 -18.02
CA PHE A 260 7.26 11.75 -17.75
C PHE A 260 5.79 11.42 -17.98
N ARG A 261 5.52 10.41 -18.80
CA ARG A 261 4.15 10.04 -19.20
C ARG A 261 3.61 8.94 -18.31
N SER A 262 2.29 8.88 -18.16
CA SER A 262 1.57 7.74 -17.56
C SER A 262 2.10 7.34 -16.18
N ILE A 263 2.12 8.29 -15.24
CA ILE A 263 2.58 8.04 -13.88
C ILE A 263 1.39 7.76 -12.98
N ALA A 264 1.50 6.70 -12.17
CA ALA A 264 0.52 6.41 -11.13
C ALA A 264 0.65 7.45 -10.00
N ASN A 265 -0.45 7.87 -9.40
CA ASN A 265 -0.45 8.84 -8.29
C ASN A 265 0.40 10.10 -8.55
N ALA A 266 0.38 10.58 -9.80
CA ALA A 266 1.15 11.76 -10.23
C ALA A 266 0.83 13.01 -9.40
N GLU A 267 -0.41 13.15 -8.95
CA GLU A 267 -0.82 14.28 -8.11
C GLU A 267 -0.18 14.24 -6.72
N ALA A 268 -0.13 13.06 -6.09
CA ALA A 268 0.60 12.87 -4.85
C ALA A 268 2.09 13.18 -5.05
N PHE A 269 2.69 12.72 -6.16
CA PHE A 269 4.08 13.04 -6.48
C PHE A 269 4.31 14.55 -6.57
N ARG A 270 3.46 15.26 -7.33
CA ARG A 270 3.52 16.72 -7.48
C ARG A 270 3.40 17.41 -6.11
N ASN A 271 2.46 16.99 -5.27
CA ASN A 271 2.22 17.62 -3.97
C ASN A 271 3.45 17.51 -3.07
N HIS A 272 4.10 16.34 -3.01
CA HIS A 272 5.34 16.17 -2.24
C HIS A 272 6.51 17.01 -2.80
N VAL A 273 6.58 17.22 -4.12
CA VAL A 273 7.59 18.11 -4.72
C VAL A 273 7.33 19.56 -4.31
N ILE A 274 6.09 20.04 -4.44
CA ILE A 274 5.73 21.43 -4.12
C ILE A 274 5.90 21.71 -2.63
N GLU A 275 5.48 20.78 -1.77
CA GLU A 275 5.68 20.88 -0.33
C GLU A 275 7.16 21.11 0.01
N ARG A 276 8.06 20.32 -0.59
CA ARG A 276 9.50 20.45 -0.39
C ARG A 276 10.10 21.72 -0.98
N MET A 277 9.51 22.28 -2.03
CA MET A 277 9.90 23.59 -2.55
C MET A 277 9.47 24.73 -1.61
N SER A 278 8.40 24.54 -0.83
CA SER A 278 7.82 25.57 0.05
C SER A 278 8.48 25.67 1.42
N VAL A 279 9.12 24.60 1.90
CA VAL A 279 9.84 24.55 3.21
C VAL A 279 11.25 25.20 3.10
N ARG A 280 11.42 26.13 2.16
CA ARG A 280 12.67 26.85 1.91
C ARG A 280 12.75 28.16 2.68
#